data_AF-R1B5D5-F1
#
_entry.id   AF-R1B5D5-F1
#
_cell.length_a   1.000
_cell.length_b   1.000
_cell.length_c   1.000
_cell.angle_alpha   90.00
_cell.angle_beta   90.00
_cell.angle_gamma   90.00
#
_symmetry.space_group_name_H-M   'P 1'
#
loop_
_entity.id
_entity.type
_entity.pdbx_description
1 polymer ?
#
loop_
_entity_poly.entity_id
_entity_poly.type
_entity_poly.pdbx_seq_one_letter_code
_entity_poly.pdbx_strand_id
1 'polypeptide(L)'
;MFCAISNTTPEVPVVSSKSGHLFEKSLIEKALESSGGRCPVTGELLAASDLLPLKVGASVKPRPAAATSIPGMLSLFQNEWDALMLELYSTKQAPHPPPHTHAHTSPRL
;
A
#
# COMPACT_ATOMS: atom_id res chain seq x y z
N MET A 1 11.69 4.54 6.64
CA MET A 1 11.11 5.65 5.86
C MET A 1 10.38 5.02 4.67
N PHE A 2 9.05 4.89 4.75
CA PHE A 2 8.25 4.08 3.82
C PHE A 2 7.23 4.95 3.07
N CYS A 3 6.88 4.54 1.85
CA CYS A 3 5.82 5.13 1.06
C CYS A 3 4.46 4.90 1.74
N ALA A 4 3.63 5.93 1.89
CA ALA A 4 2.34 5.83 2.57
C ALA A 4 1.26 5.07 1.78
N ILE A 5 1.51 4.77 0.49
CA ILE A 5 0.60 3.97 -0.35
C ILE A 5 0.99 2.49 -0.32
N SER A 6 2.24 2.17 -0.67
CA SER A 6 2.70 0.79 -0.82
C SER A 6 3.31 0.19 0.45
N ASN A 7 3.60 1.02 1.45
CA ASN A 7 4.36 0.66 2.65
C ASN A 7 5.75 0.05 2.35
N THR A 8 6.27 0.28 1.15
CA THR A 8 7.62 -0.13 0.73
C THR A 8 8.57 1.05 0.74
N THR A 9 9.88 0.79 0.72
CA THR A 9 10.88 1.86 0.56
C THR A 9 10.77 2.41 -0.87
N PRO A 10 10.51 3.72 -1.04
CA PRO A 10 10.41 4.32 -2.37
C PRO A 10 11.78 4.37 -3.06
N GLU A 11 11.78 4.15 -4.38
CA GLU A 11 12.94 4.36 -5.25
C GLU A 11 13.08 5.83 -5.62
N VAL A 12 11.96 6.48 -5.96
CA VAL A 12 11.89 7.91 -6.24
C VAL A 12 10.98 8.57 -5.19
N PRO A 13 11.52 8.89 -4.00
CA PRO A 13 10.74 9.49 -2.94
C PRO A 13 10.32 10.91 -3.28
N VAL A 14 9.04 11.18 -3.10
CA VAL A 14 8.46 12.53 -3.13
C VAL A 14 7.69 12.77 -1.84
N VAL A 15 7.77 13.98 -1.31
CA VAL A 15 7.01 14.37 -0.11
C VAL A 15 5.94 15.39 -0.49
N SER A 16 4.75 15.22 0.07
CA SER A 16 3.71 16.24 0.03
C SER A 16 4.10 17.41 0.94
N SER A 17 4.18 18.62 0.38
CA SER A 17 4.42 19.85 1.15
C SER A 17 3.31 20.16 2.17
N LYS A 18 2.09 19.66 1.97
CA LYS A 18 0.93 19.92 2.84
C LYS A 18 0.87 18.97 4.03
N SER A 19 0.95 17.67 3.76
CA SER A 19 0.76 16.63 4.78
C SER A 19 2.05 16.05 5.32
N GLY A 20 3.20 16.32 4.68
CA GLY A 20 4.50 15.75 5.06
C GLY A 20 4.62 14.25 4.79
N HIS A 21 3.63 13.62 4.16
CA HIS A 21 3.67 12.20 3.81
C HIS A 21 4.66 11.93 2.68
N LEU A 22 5.39 10.83 2.82
CA LEU A 22 6.30 10.30 1.82
C LEU A 22 5.58 9.35 0.88
N PHE A 23 5.80 9.54 -0.41
CA PHE A 23 5.25 8.71 -1.47
C PHE A 23 6.33 8.27 -2.45
N GLU A 24 6.05 7.19 -3.17
CA GLU A 24 6.73 6.84 -4.41
C GLU A 24 6.13 7.67 -5.55
N LYS A 25 6.97 8.33 -6.34
CA LYS A 25 6.52 9.24 -7.41
C LYS A 25 5.49 8.61 -8.34
N SER A 26 5.79 7.40 -8.85
CA SER A 26 4.92 6.71 -9.81
C SER A 26 3.56 6.32 -9.23
N LEU A 27 3.48 6.08 -7.93
CA LEU A 27 2.23 5.70 -7.25
C LEU A 27 1.37 6.90 -6.93
N ILE A 28 1.96 8.00 -6.46
CA ILE A 28 1.19 9.20 -6.12
C ILE A 28 0.63 9.87 -7.38
N GLU A 29 1.37 9.91 -8.49
CA GLU A 29 0.87 10.46 -9.76
C GLU A 29 -0.39 9.71 -10.22
N LYS A 30 -0.34 8.37 -10.26
CA LYS A 30 -1.51 7.53 -10.59
C LYS A 30 -2.68 7.70 -9.61
N ALA A 31 -2.37 7.85 -8.32
CA ALA A 31 -3.38 8.07 -7.30
C ALA A 31 -4.06 9.43 -7.47
N LEU A 32 -3.31 10.49 -7.83
CA LEU A 32 -3.87 11.82 -8.10
C LEU A 32 -4.76 11.83 -9.35
N GLU A 33 -4.36 11.11 -10.40
CA GLU A 33 -5.18 10.90 -11.60
C GLU A 33 -6.50 10.19 -11.27
N SER A 34 -6.44 9.15 -10.45
CA SER A 34 -7.62 8.33 -10.11
C SER A 34 -8.58 9.01 -9.11
N SER A 35 -8.04 9.82 -8.19
CA SER A 35 -8.81 10.46 -7.11
C SER A 35 -9.26 11.89 -7.41
N GLY A 36 -8.88 12.45 -8.57
CA GLY A 36 -9.22 13.82 -8.97
C GLY A 36 -8.45 14.88 -8.18
N GLY A 37 -7.15 14.67 -7.94
CA GLY A 37 -6.28 15.65 -7.28
C GLY A 37 -6.42 15.68 -5.76
N ARG A 38 -6.70 14.53 -5.12
CA ARG A 38 -6.77 14.41 -3.66
C ARG A 38 -5.68 13.50 -3.12
N CYS A 39 -5.17 13.82 -1.94
CA CYS A 39 -4.22 12.98 -1.23
C CYS A 39 -4.89 11.64 -0.85
N PRO A 40 -4.28 10.48 -1.15
CA PRO A 40 -4.87 9.18 -0.83
C PRO A 40 -4.93 8.86 0.67
N VAL A 41 -4.21 9.61 1.51
CA VAL A 41 -4.17 9.41 2.96
C VAL A 41 -5.10 10.38 3.69
N THR A 42 -5.00 11.69 3.39
CA THR A 42 -5.76 12.73 4.11
C THR A 42 -7.05 13.16 3.41
N GLY A 43 -7.21 12.87 2.12
CA GLY A 43 -8.35 13.33 1.32
C GLY A 43 -8.31 14.81 0.92
N GLU A 44 -7.27 15.54 1.32
CA GLU A 44 -7.09 16.96 1.00
C GLU A 44 -6.67 17.18 -0.46
N LEU A 45 -6.92 18.39 -0.99
CA LEU A 45 -6.49 18.75 -2.34
C LEU A 45 -4.96 18.79 -2.43
N LEU A 46 -4.41 17.98 -3.33
CA LEU A 46 -2.98 17.84 -3.56
C LEU A 46 -2.71 17.93 -5.06
N ALA A 47 -1.92 18.91 -5.47
CA ALA A 47 -1.49 19.05 -6.86
C ALA A 47 -0.11 18.40 -7.08
N ALA A 48 0.20 18.05 -8.33
CA ALA A 48 1.53 17.51 -8.67
C ALA A 48 2.68 18.51 -8.38
N SER A 49 2.40 19.81 -8.41
CA SER A 49 3.36 20.87 -8.04
C SER A 49 3.70 20.88 -6.54
N ASP A 50 2.82 20.33 -5.70
CA ASP A 50 3.00 20.30 -4.25
C ASP A 50 3.91 19.13 -3.81
N LEU A 51 4.34 18.28 -4.76
CA LEU A 51 5.21 17.13 -4.55
C LEU A 51 6.68 17.53 -4.71
N LEU A 52 7.43 17.42 -3.61
CA LEU A 52 8.85 17.75 -3.55
C LEU A 52 9.69 16.48 -3.67
N PRO A 53 10.53 16.32 -4.71
CA PRO A 53 11.42 15.18 -4.83
C PRO A 53 12.52 15.23 -3.78
N LEU A 54 12.78 14.09 -3.14
CA LEU A 54 13.87 13.94 -2.19
C LEU A 54 15.03 13.16 -2.83
N LYS A 55 16.24 13.67 -2.64
CA LYS A 55 17.46 12.95 -3.02
C LYS A 55 17.97 12.15 -1.82
N VAL A 56 17.65 10.87 -1.78
CA VAL A 56 18.12 9.94 -0.75
C VAL A 56 19.02 8.86 -1.37
N GLY A 57 19.87 8.23 -0.55
CA GLY A 57 20.64 7.06 -0.98
C GLY A 57 19.71 5.89 -1.32
N ALA A 58 20.05 5.14 -2.36
CA ALA A 58 19.27 3.98 -2.78
C ALA A 58 19.28 2.90 -1.69
N SER A 59 18.11 2.61 -1.11
CA SER A 59 17.94 1.51 -0.17
C SER A 59 17.66 0.22 -0.94
N VAL A 60 18.71 -0.54 -1.25
CA VAL A 60 18.60 -1.79 -2.02
C VAL A 60 18.31 -2.96 -1.08
N LYS A 61 17.22 -3.69 -1.31
CA LYS A 61 17.02 -4.99 -0.66
C LYS A 61 17.99 -6.01 -1.26
N PRO A 62 18.80 -6.71 -0.45
CA PRO A 62 19.70 -7.73 -0.98
C PRO A 62 18.88 -8.84 -1.65
N ARG A 63 19.35 -9.32 -2.80
CA ARG A 63 18.69 -10.42 -3.51
C ARG A 63 18.69 -11.67 -2.60
N PRO A 64 17.54 -12.30 -2.34
CA PRO A 64 17.49 -13.50 -1.51
C PRO A 64 18.22 -14.65 -2.22
N ALA A 65 18.87 -15.53 -1.44
CA ALA A 65 19.68 -16.63 -1.98
C ALA A 65 18.88 -17.56 -2.91
N ALA A 66 17.58 -17.76 -2.61
CA ALA A 66 16.67 -18.52 -3.46
C ALA A 66 16.51 -17.90 -4.87
N ALA A 67 16.68 -16.59 -5.03
CA ALA A 67 16.55 -15.92 -6.32
C ALA A 67 17.85 -15.95 -7.18
N THR A 68 18.78 -16.85 -6.88
CA THR A 68 20.07 -16.96 -7.61
C THR A 68 20.14 -18.16 -8.58
N SER A 69 19.14 -19.04 -8.58
CA SER A 69 19.08 -20.22 -9.45
C SER A 69 17.67 -20.46 -9.98
N ILE A 70 17.54 -21.14 -11.12
CA ILE A 70 16.22 -21.47 -11.71
C ILE A 70 15.35 -22.27 -10.72
N PRO A 71 15.85 -23.33 -10.06
CA PRO A 71 15.05 -24.07 -9.08
C PRO A 71 14.63 -23.21 -7.88
N GLY A 72 15.54 -22.35 -7.39
CA GLY A 72 15.23 -21.47 -6.26
C GLY A 72 14.20 -20.38 -6.62
N MET A 73 14.24 -19.84 -7.84
CA MET A 73 13.21 -18.89 -8.31
C MET A 73 11.85 -19.57 -8.45
N LEU A 74 11.79 -20.80 -8.96
CA LEU A 74 10.54 -21.57 -9.03
C LEU A 74 9.98 -21.85 -7.64
N SER A 75 10.83 -22.19 -6.68
CA SER A 75 10.41 -22.39 -5.28
C SER A 75 9.87 -21.09 -4.67
N LEU A 76 10.51 -19.95 -4.94
CA LEU A 76 10.03 -18.65 -4.49
C LEU A 76 8.63 -18.34 -5.06
N PHE A 77 8.42 -18.54 -6.36
CA PHE A 77 7.11 -18.31 -6.98
C PHE A 77 6.02 -19.24 -6.44
N GLN A 78 6.35 -20.51 -6.16
CA GLN A 78 5.41 -21.44 -5.53
C GLN A 78 4.99 -20.93 -4.15
N ASN A 79 5.95 -20.53 -3.31
CA ASN A 79 5.67 -20.03 -1.96
C ASN A 79 4.78 -18.77 -1.97
N GLU A 80 5.06 -17.82 -2.86
CA GLU A 80 4.26 -16.60 -2.99
C GLU A 80 2.83 -16.90 -3.48
N TRP A 81 2.69 -17.85 -4.40
CA TRP A 81 1.37 -18.31 -4.88
C TRP A 81 0.56 -18.98 -3.77
N ASP A 82 1.18 -19.87 -3.00
CA ASP A 82 0.53 -20.57 -1.90
C ASP A 82 0.06 -19.58 -0.83
N ALA A 83 0.89 -18.58 -0.48
CA ALA A 83 0.53 -17.52 0.46
C ALA A 83 -0.66 -16.68 -0.03
N LEU A 84 -0.64 -16.26 -1.31
CA LEU A 84 -1.72 -15.49 -1.92
C LEU A 84 -3.04 -16.26 -1.93
N MET A 85 -3.01 -17.55 -2.26
CA MET A 85 -4.22 -18.38 -2.27
C MET A 85 -4.82 -18.54 -0.87
N LEU A 86 -3.98 -18.67 0.16
CA LEU A 86 -4.42 -18.69 1.56
C LEU A 86 -5.04 -17.34 1.98
N GLU A 87 -4.42 -16.21 1.64
CA GLU A 87 -4.96 -14.88 1.94
C GLU A 87 -6.32 -14.64 1.27
N LEU A 88 -6.45 -14.99 0.00
CA LEU A 88 -7.72 -14.92 -0.73
C LEU A 88 -8.79 -15.78 -0.07
N TYR A 89 -8.43 -17.01 0.32
CA TYR A 89 -9.35 -17.91 0.99
C TYR A 89 -9.82 -17.36 2.34
N SER A 90 -8.90 -16.90 3.19
CA SER A 90 -9.22 -16.27 4.47
C SER A 90 -10.09 -15.03 4.32
N THR A 91 -9.80 -14.19 3.32
CA THR A 91 -10.59 -12.99 3.02
C THR A 91 -12.01 -13.33 2.57
N LYS A 92 -12.19 -14.42 1.81
CA LYS A 92 -13.53 -14.89 1.38
C LYS A 92 -14.30 -15.57 2.51
N GLN A 93 -13.61 -16.22 3.43
CA GLN A 93 -14.23 -16.84 4.61
C GLN A 93 -14.68 -15.81 5.64
N ALA A 94 -13.96 -14.70 5.79
CA ALA A 94 -14.34 -13.59 6.66
C ALA A 94 -15.72 -13.05 6.21
N PRO A 95 -16.81 -13.34 6.93
CA PRO A 95 -18.14 -12.92 6.51
C PRO A 95 -18.18 -11.39 6.59
N HIS A 96 -18.60 -10.74 5.49
CA HIS A 96 -18.93 -9.32 5.53
C HIS A 96 -20.04 -9.13 6.60
N PRO A 97 -19.81 -8.36 7.68
CA PRO A 97 -20.86 -8.13 8.66
C PRO A 97 -22.06 -7.48 7.94
N PRO A 98 -23.29 -8.00 8.10
CA PRO A 98 -24.45 -7.42 7.43
C PRO A 98 -24.61 -5.95 7.87
N PRO A 99 -25.00 -5.02 6.97
CA PRO A 99 -24.93 -3.57 7.22
C PRO A 99 -25.97 -3.03 8.23
N HIS A 100 -26.51 -3.84 9.15
CA HIS A 100 -27.61 -3.43 10.02
C HIS A 100 -27.71 -4.14 11.38
N THR A 101 -26.60 -4.55 12.00
CA THR A 101 -26.62 -4.89 13.44
C THR A 101 -26.04 -3.77 14.29
N HIS A 102 -26.55 -2.54 14.12
CA HIS A 102 -26.68 -1.64 15.26
C HIS A 102 -27.83 -2.16 16.11
N ALA A 103 -27.52 -3.12 16.98
CA ALA A 103 -28.43 -3.56 18.02
C ALA A 103 -28.80 -2.33 18.85
N HIS A 104 -30.04 -1.88 18.67
CA HIS A 104 -30.68 -0.87 19.48
C HIS A 104 -30.78 -1.43 20.91
N THR A 105 -29.76 -1.21 21.74
CA THR A 105 -29.86 -1.37 23.18
C THR A 105 -30.78 -0.27 23.71
N SER A 106 -32.08 -0.55 23.69
CA SER A 106 -33.08 0.24 24.40
C SER A 106 -32.77 0.20 25.90
N PRO A 107 -32.75 1.33 26.63
CA PRO A 107 -32.60 1.31 28.07
C PRO A 107 -33.92 0.80 28.66
N ARG A 108 -33.88 -0.35 29.35
CA ARG A 108 -35.00 -0.77 30.20
C ARG A 108 -35.03 0.13 31.43
N LEU A 109 -36.14 0.84 31.61
CA LEU A 109 -36.67 1.28 32.91
C LEU A 109 -37.04 0.06 33.76
#